data_AF-A0A1V3WIP6-F1
#
_entry.id   AF-A0A1V3WIP6-F1
#
_cell.length_a   1.000
_cell.length_b   1.000
_cell.length_c   1.000
_cell.angle_alpha   90.00
_cell.angle_beta   90.00
_cell.angle_gamma   90.00
#
_symmetry.space_group_name_H-M   'P 1'
#
loop_
_entity.id
_entity.type
_entity.pdbx_description
1 polymer ?
#
loop_
_entity_poly.entity_id
_entity_poly.type
_entity_poly.pdbx_seq_one_letter_code
_entity_poly.pdbx_strand_id
1 'polypeptide(L)'
;MTATSTTPVEPLGPDSLTWKYFGDLRTGMMGVWIGAIQNMYPELGAGVTEHSILLREPLQRVARSVYPIMGVVYDGDRAARTGEQIKGYHHTIKGVDAEGRRYHALNPETFYWAHATFFMLVVKVAEYFCGGLTEAEKRQLFDEHVRWYRMYGMSMRPVPKSWEEFQEYWARVCRDELEINQATLDIFRMRIPKPKFVLMPTPIWDQMFKPLVAGQRWIAAGLFDPAVREKAGMHWTPGDEVLLRLFGKLVELVFLAVPDEIRLHPRALAAYRREEGRTRSDAPLVEAPAFMAPPRDRRGLPMHYFPPRARGFAPFPLEPARLIMERAGSLVHTTLSLAGLRPPAAAAGRPGPHKTQTISASAAQCPGALVQADSRGGGDVQALGSAGHRDAHPVVCRAGDLGGQPV
;
A
#
# COMPACT_ATOMS: atom_id res chain seq x y z
N MET A 1 14.82 -8.63 36.29
CA MET A 1 13.80 -8.73 35.22
C MET A 1 12.62 -7.88 35.64
N THR A 2 12.62 -6.62 35.25
CA THR A 2 11.50 -5.70 35.50
C THR A 2 10.41 -6.05 34.50
N ALA A 3 9.30 -6.59 34.99
CA ALA A 3 8.11 -6.81 34.20
C ALA A 3 7.60 -5.43 33.74
N THR A 4 7.76 -5.13 32.45
CA THR A 4 7.06 -4.01 31.83
C THR A 4 5.57 -4.29 31.94
N SER A 5 4.88 -3.56 32.82
CA SER A 5 3.42 -3.55 32.88
C SER A 5 2.91 -2.91 31.59
N THR A 6 2.76 -3.71 30.54
CA THR A 6 2.16 -3.25 29.29
C THR A 6 0.66 -3.18 29.52
N THR A 7 0.15 -2.02 29.94
CA THR A 7 -1.29 -1.75 29.86
C THR A 7 -1.73 -2.06 28.43
N PRO A 8 -2.74 -2.92 28.23
CA PRO A 8 -3.25 -3.22 26.90
C PRO A 8 -3.59 -1.91 26.17
N VAL A 9 -3.10 -1.76 24.94
CA VAL A 9 -3.42 -0.59 24.12
C VAL A 9 -4.91 -0.68 23.80
N GLU A 10 -5.66 0.34 24.20
CA GLU A 10 -7.08 0.43 23.89
C GLU A 10 -7.27 0.57 22.37
N PRO A 11 -8.12 -0.25 21.73
CA PRO A 11 -8.41 -0.10 20.31
C PRO A 11 -9.16 1.21 20.01
N LEU A 12 -9.12 1.65 18.75
CA LEU A 12 -9.97 2.75 18.29
C LEU A 12 -11.42 2.27 18.18
N GLY A 13 -12.36 3.19 18.43
CA GLY A 13 -13.80 2.93 18.38
C GLY A 13 -14.55 3.86 17.40
N PRO A 14 -15.88 3.72 17.32
CA PRO A 14 -16.72 4.41 16.33
C PRO A 14 -16.72 5.93 16.44
N ASP A 15 -16.38 6.47 17.62
CA ASP A 15 -16.26 7.91 17.86
C ASP A 15 -14.95 8.52 17.33
N SER A 16 -14.02 7.67 16.84
CA SER A 16 -12.75 8.13 16.28
C SER A 16 -12.88 8.63 14.84
N LEU A 17 -12.11 9.66 14.49
CA LEU A 17 -12.07 10.18 13.12
C LEU A 17 -11.41 9.18 12.17
N THR A 18 -10.46 8.39 12.67
CA THR A 18 -9.83 7.29 11.94
C THR A 18 -10.88 6.25 11.53
N TRP A 19 -11.81 5.86 12.42
CA TRP A 19 -12.93 4.98 12.05
C TRP A 19 -13.82 5.60 10.97
N LYS A 20 -14.12 6.89 11.10
CA LYS A 20 -14.99 7.63 10.17
C LYS A 20 -14.44 7.67 8.74
N TYR A 21 -13.13 7.85 8.57
CA TYR A 21 -12.53 8.15 7.28
C TYR A 21 -11.72 7.00 6.65
N PHE A 22 -11.06 6.15 7.45
CA PHE A 22 -10.10 5.19 6.89
C PHE A 22 -10.76 4.09 6.06
N GLY A 23 -11.90 3.59 6.49
CA GLY A 23 -12.69 2.57 5.80
C GLY A 23 -13.49 3.10 4.62
N ASP A 24 -13.47 4.42 4.36
CA ASP A 24 -14.27 5.04 3.31
C ASP A 24 -13.71 4.75 1.92
N LEU A 25 -14.59 4.48 0.97
CA LEU A 25 -14.29 4.13 -0.42
C LEU A 25 -13.48 5.22 -1.14
N ARG A 26 -13.63 6.48 -0.74
CA ARG A 26 -12.84 7.61 -1.29
C ARG A 26 -11.34 7.43 -1.10
N THR A 27 -10.88 6.67 -0.09
CA THR A 27 -9.46 6.30 0.06
C THR A 27 -8.90 5.58 -1.17
N GLY A 28 -9.71 4.82 -1.90
CA GLY A 28 -9.31 4.13 -3.13
C GLY A 28 -8.91 5.08 -4.26
N MET A 29 -9.43 6.31 -4.27
CA MET A 29 -9.06 7.33 -5.27
C MET A 29 -7.59 7.75 -5.16
N MET A 30 -6.99 7.57 -3.98
CA MET A 30 -5.60 7.90 -3.68
C MET A 30 -4.65 6.70 -3.87
N GLY A 31 -5.09 5.61 -4.50
CA GLY A 31 -4.28 4.39 -4.68
C GLY A 31 -2.89 4.64 -5.30
N VAL A 32 -2.81 5.48 -6.33
CA VAL A 32 -1.52 5.87 -6.93
C VAL A 32 -0.67 6.69 -5.97
N TRP A 33 -1.27 7.64 -5.24
CA TRP A 33 -0.57 8.49 -4.27
C TRP A 33 0.04 7.65 -3.14
N ILE A 34 -0.75 6.83 -2.46
CA ILE A 34 -0.29 6.01 -1.32
C ILE A 34 0.72 4.95 -1.75
N GLY A 35 0.51 4.37 -2.94
CA GLY A 35 1.45 3.42 -3.51
C GLY A 35 2.80 4.08 -3.78
N ALA A 36 2.80 5.24 -4.44
CA ALA A 36 4.02 5.92 -4.83
C ALA A 36 4.76 6.51 -3.62
N ILE A 37 4.12 7.35 -2.79
CA ILE A 37 4.81 8.04 -1.68
C ILE A 37 5.45 7.07 -0.69
N GLN A 38 4.77 5.97 -0.41
CA GLN A 38 5.28 4.94 0.49
C GLN A 38 6.53 4.27 -0.10
N ASN A 39 6.49 3.89 -1.38
CA ASN A 39 7.61 3.19 -2.03
C ASN A 39 8.73 4.12 -2.53
N MET A 40 8.55 5.43 -2.48
CA MET A 40 9.65 6.38 -2.66
C MET A 40 10.65 6.31 -1.49
N TYR A 41 10.27 5.75 -0.35
CA TYR A 41 11.22 5.45 0.73
C TYR A 41 12.11 4.29 0.31
N PRO A 42 13.45 4.44 0.29
CA PRO A 42 14.35 3.48 -0.35
C PRO A 42 14.16 2.03 0.10
N GLU A 43 14.11 1.80 1.43
CA GLU A 43 13.94 0.46 1.99
C GLU A 43 12.61 -0.20 1.59
N LEU A 44 11.52 0.57 1.48
CA LEU A 44 10.21 0.07 1.06
C LEU A 44 10.18 -0.19 -0.45
N GLY A 45 10.77 0.71 -1.24
CA GLY A 45 10.93 0.54 -2.68
C GLY A 45 11.69 -0.74 -3.02
N ALA A 46 12.83 -0.97 -2.37
CA ALA A 46 13.63 -2.19 -2.52
C ALA A 46 12.84 -3.44 -2.10
N GLY A 47 12.21 -3.41 -0.93
CA GLY A 47 11.38 -4.52 -0.45
C GLY A 47 10.23 -4.86 -1.40
N VAL A 48 9.60 -3.88 -2.04
CA VAL A 48 8.58 -4.13 -3.06
C VAL A 48 9.18 -4.69 -4.33
N THR A 49 10.27 -4.12 -4.85
CA THR A 49 10.91 -4.59 -6.08
C THR A 49 11.40 -6.05 -5.95
N GLU A 50 12.02 -6.41 -4.83
CA GLU A 50 12.67 -7.72 -4.65
C GLU A 50 11.71 -8.81 -4.15
N HIS A 51 10.73 -8.45 -3.31
CA HIS A 51 9.91 -9.43 -2.61
C HIS A 51 8.42 -9.39 -3.02
N SER A 52 7.96 -8.36 -3.70
CA SER A 52 6.56 -8.22 -4.09
C SER A 52 6.29 -8.68 -5.52
N ILE A 53 5.19 -9.38 -5.70
CA ILE A 53 4.60 -9.64 -7.03
C ILE A 53 3.65 -8.50 -7.45
N LEU A 54 3.82 -7.28 -6.90
CA LEU A 54 2.97 -6.12 -7.19
C LEU A 54 2.85 -5.88 -8.70
N LEU A 55 3.87 -6.14 -9.52
CA LEU A 55 3.75 -5.89 -10.96
C LEU A 55 3.00 -7.01 -11.70
N ARG A 56 3.07 -8.24 -11.18
CA ARG A 56 2.38 -9.41 -11.75
C ARG A 56 0.91 -9.45 -11.34
N GLU A 57 0.59 -9.02 -10.12
CA GLU A 57 -0.75 -8.99 -9.54
C GLU A 57 -0.94 -7.74 -8.65
N PRO A 58 -0.85 -6.52 -9.21
CA PRO A 58 -0.89 -5.27 -8.43
C PRO A 58 -2.15 -5.18 -7.61
N LEU A 59 -3.19 -5.51 -8.35
CA LEU A 59 -4.55 -5.65 -7.98
C LEU A 59 -4.75 -6.60 -6.77
N GLN A 60 -4.45 -7.88 -6.93
CA GLN A 60 -4.66 -8.87 -5.88
C GLN A 60 -3.73 -8.64 -4.68
N ARG A 61 -2.55 -8.04 -4.89
CA ARG A 61 -1.63 -7.71 -3.80
C ARG A 61 -2.16 -6.55 -2.94
N VAL A 62 -2.66 -5.47 -3.55
CA VAL A 62 -3.24 -4.34 -2.80
C VAL A 62 -4.47 -4.79 -2.00
N ALA A 63 -5.43 -5.47 -2.66
CA ALA A 63 -6.64 -5.94 -1.99
C ALA A 63 -6.35 -6.93 -0.84
N ARG A 64 -5.33 -7.80 -0.97
CA ARG A 64 -4.91 -8.70 0.12
C ARG A 64 -4.35 -7.96 1.33
N SER A 65 -3.59 -6.90 1.12
CA SER A 65 -2.99 -6.14 2.21
C SER A 65 -4.01 -5.26 2.93
N VAL A 66 -5.02 -4.73 2.23
CA VAL A 66 -6.02 -3.82 2.82
C VAL A 66 -6.80 -4.47 3.96
N TYR A 67 -7.19 -5.75 3.84
CA TYR A 67 -7.98 -6.42 4.90
C TYR A 67 -7.27 -6.46 6.26
N PRO A 68 -6.05 -7.01 6.39
CA PRO A 68 -5.35 -7.00 7.67
C PRO A 68 -5.01 -5.56 8.13
N ILE A 69 -4.63 -4.64 7.22
CA ILE A 69 -4.33 -3.24 7.59
C ILE A 69 -5.56 -2.57 8.21
N MET A 70 -6.73 -2.67 7.55
CA MET A 70 -8.01 -2.21 8.09
C MET A 70 -8.33 -2.90 9.41
N GLY A 71 -7.98 -4.17 9.55
CA GLY A 71 -8.25 -4.93 10.78
C GLY A 71 -7.56 -4.37 12.02
N VAL A 72 -6.38 -3.75 11.89
CA VAL A 72 -5.72 -3.10 13.04
C VAL A 72 -6.53 -1.90 13.58
N VAL A 73 -7.35 -1.27 12.74
CA VAL A 73 -8.26 -0.19 13.16
C VAL A 73 -9.60 -0.75 13.62
N TYR A 74 -10.13 -1.74 12.90
CA TYR A 74 -11.54 -2.13 12.98
C TYR A 74 -11.82 -3.45 13.73
N ASP A 75 -10.81 -4.22 14.14
CA ASP A 75 -11.03 -5.55 14.76
C ASP A 75 -11.35 -5.49 16.28
N GLY A 76 -11.43 -4.28 16.87
CA GLY A 76 -11.68 -4.08 18.30
C GLY A 76 -10.57 -4.71 19.14
N ASP A 77 -10.94 -5.47 20.17
CA ASP A 77 -9.99 -6.18 21.05
C ASP A 77 -9.04 -7.14 20.31
N ARG A 78 -9.38 -7.54 19.07
CA ARG A 78 -8.56 -8.41 18.24
C ARG A 78 -7.50 -7.64 17.42
N ALA A 79 -7.56 -6.31 17.38
CA ALA A 79 -6.68 -5.48 16.55
C ALA A 79 -5.18 -5.68 16.84
N ALA A 80 -4.78 -5.84 18.10
CA ALA A 80 -3.37 -6.10 18.44
C ALA A 80 -2.88 -7.44 17.88
N ARG A 81 -3.75 -8.47 17.88
CA ARG A 81 -3.45 -9.76 17.25
C ARG A 81 -3.31 -9.61 15.73
N THR A 82 -4.15 -8.79 15.10
CA THR A 82 -4.03 -8.48 13.67
C THR A 82 -2.73 -7.72 13.37
N GLY A 83 -2.31 -6.81 14.26
CA GLY A 83 -1.01 -6.14 14.19
C GLY A 83 0.17 -7.12 14.24
N GLU A 84 0.12 -8.10 15.15
CA GLU A 84 1.12 -9.18 15.22
C GLU A 84 1.17 -10.02 13.94
N GLN A 85 0.02 -10.33 13.33
CA GLN A 85 -0.01 -11.03 12.04
C GLN A 85 0.69 -10.24 10.95
N ILE A 86 0.48 -8.92 10.91
CA ILE A 86 1.15 -8.04 9.95
C ILE A 86 2.67 -8.09 10.14
N LYS A 87 3.17 -8.01 11.38
CA LYS A 87 4.61 -8.19 11.64
C LYS A 87 5.09 -9.56 11.16
N GLY A 88 4.29 -10.59 11.39
CA GLY A 88 4.48 -11.95 10.88
C GLY A 88 4.82 -11.98 9.38
N TYR A 89 4.04 -11.28 8.56
CA TYR A 89 4.23 -11.18 7.11
C TYR A 89 5.53 -10.47 6.70
N HIS A 90 6.10 -9.65 7.57
CA HIS A 90 7.27 -8.82 7.26
C HIS A 90 8.61 -9.41 7.77
N HIS A 91 8.60 -10.49 8.56
CA HIS A 91 9.82 -11.09 9.13
C HIS A 91 10.87 -11.52 8.09
N THR A 92 10.44 -11.98 6.92
CA THR A 92 11.36 -12.49 5.89
C THR A 92 11.68 -11.46 4.80
N ILE A 93 11.18 -10.22 4.92
CA ILE A 93 11.36 -9.16 3.92
C ILE A 93 12.58 -8.33 4.33
N LYS A 94 13.71 -8.62 3.71
CA LYS A 94 15.02 -8.01 3.99
C LYS A 94 15.99 -8.31 2.86
N GLY A 95 16.93 -7.40 2.63
CA GLY A 95 17.88 -7.54 1.55
C GLY A 95 18.92 -6.44 1.54
N VAL A 96 19.51 -6.24 0.36
CA VAL A 96 20.42 -5.16 0.04
C VAL A 96 19.93 -4.57 -1.27
N ASP A 97 19.62 -3.28 -1.28
CA ASP A 97 19.09 -2.61 -2.46
C ASP A 97 20.16 -2.42 -3.56
N ALA A 98 19.75 -1.85 -4.70
CA ALA A 98 20.62 -1.63 -5.85
C ALA A 98 21.80 -0.67 -5.57
N GLU A 99 21.69 0.17 -4.52
CA GLU A 99 22.72 1.10 -4.08
C GLU A 99 23.62 0.51 -2.98
N GLY A 100 23.38 -0.75 -2.57
CA GLY A 100 24.16 -1.44 -1.54
C GLY A 100 23.68 -1.21 -0.10
N ARG A 101 22.53 -0.57 0.11
CA ARG A 101 21.97 -0.30 1.44
C ARG A 101 21.22 -1.52 1.94
N ARG A 102 21.51 -1.94 3.19
CA ARG A 102 20.79 -3.03 3.84
C ARG A 102 19.42 -2.55 4.29
N TYR A 103 18.39 -3.35 4.06
CA TYR A 103 17.04 -3.03 4.51
C TYR A 103 16.38 -4.22 5.22
N HIS A 104 15.41 -3.91 6.08
CA HIS A 104 14.56 -4.90 6.73
C HIS A 104 13.19 -4.29 6.98
N ALA A 105 12.10 -4.97 6.58
CA ALA A 105 10.76 -4.39 6.68
C ALA A 105 10.31 -4.09 8.12
N LEU A 106 10.86 -4.80 9.11
CA LEU A 106 10.68 -4.53 10.55
C LEU A 106 11.69 -3.54 11.15
N ASN A 107 12.48 -2.83 10.34
CA ASN A 107 13.19 -1.63 10.82
C ASN A 107 12.14 -0.63 11.34
N PRO A 108 12.25 -0.13 12.59
CA PRO A 108 11.27 0.81 13.14
C PRO A 108 11.02 2.06 12.27
N GLU A 109 12.06 2.66 11.69
CA GLU A 109 11.91 3.87 10.86
C GLU A 109 11.09 3.55 9.61
N THR A 110 11.47 2.47 8.91
CA THR A 110 10.83 1.99 7.68
C THR A 110 9.37 1.59 7.91
N PHE A 111 9.09 0.88 8.99
CA PHE A 111 7.73 0.47 9.34
C PHE A 111 6.88 1.68 9.75
N TYR A 112 7.45 2.63 10.49
CA TYR A 112 6.74 3.84 10.87
C TYR A 112 6.43 4.72 9.66
N TRP A 113 7.35 4.86 8.69
CA TRP A 113 7.06 5.61 7.47
C TRP A 113 5.86 5.00 6.71
N ALA A 114 5.83 3.67 6.54
CA ALA A 114 4.66 3.00 5.95
C ALA A 114 3.36 3.36 6.68
N HIS A 115 3.36 3.31 8.01
CA HIS A 115 2.23 3.72 8.84
C HIS A 115 1.85 5.21 8.69
N ALA A 116 2.84 6.10 8.72
CA ALA A 116 2.67 7.54 8.58
C ALA A 116 1.96 7.89 7.26
N THR A 117 2.25 7.15 6.19
CA THR A 117 1.53 7.35 4.91
C THR A 117 0.05 6.95 4.98
N PHE A 118 -0.33 5.95 5.79
CA PHE A 118 -1.76 5.65 6.03
C PHE A 118 -2.45 6.71 6.88
N PHE A 119 -1.76 7.26 7.88
CA PHE A 119 -2.26 8.41 8.61
C PHE A 119 -2.50 9.61 7.69
N MET A 120 -1.52 9.96 6.85
CA MET A 120 -1.67 11.06 5.90
C MET A 120 -2.70 10.77 4.81
N LEU A 121 -2.91 9.50 4.42
CA LEU A 121 -4.04 9.10 3.58
C LEU A 121 -5.37 9.51 4.21
N VAL A 122 -5.57 9.23 5.50
CA VAL A 122 -6.79 9.61 6.23
C VAL A 122 -6.96 11.13 6.25
N VAL A 123 -5.91 11.88 6.60
CA VAL A 123 -5.92 13.36 6.62
C VAL A 123 -6.29 13.91 5.25
N LYS A 124 -5.59 13.50 4.19
CA LYS A 124 -5.79 14.00 2.82
C LYS A 124 -7.18 13.65 2.28
N VAL A 125 -7.69 12.44 2.55
CA VAL A 125 -9.05 12.06 2.14
C VAL A 125 -10.08 12.97 2.78
N ALA A 126 -9.96 13.17 4.10
CA ALA A 126 -10.89 14.02 4.82
C ALA A 126 -10.83 15.48 4.35
N GLU A 127 -9.62 16.01 4.16
CA GLU A 127 -9.36 17.38 3.71
C GLU A 127 -9.90 17.69 2.30
N TYR A 128 -9.73 16.75 1.36
CA TYR A 128 -10.05 17.00 -0.05
C TYR A 128 -11.43 16.47 -0.45
N PHE A 129 -11.92 15.39 0.15
CA PHE A 129 -13.11 14.68 -0.35
C PHE A 129 -14.24 14.52 0.67
N CYS A 130 -14.07 14.98 1.92
CA CYS A 130 -15.05 14.77 3.00
C CYS A 130 -15.40 16.02 3.81
N GLY A 131 -15.34 17.22 3.23
CA GLY A 131 -15.75 18.45 3.90
C GLY A 131 -14.62 19.32 4.41
N GLY A 132 -13.42 18.77 4.63
CA GLY A 132 -12.32 19.45 5.28
C GLY A 132 -12.06 18.92 6.69
N LEU A 133 -10.99 19.42 7.31
CA LEU A 133 -10.65 19.16 8.70
C LEU A 133 -10.24 20.47 9.38
N THR A 134 -10.67 20.66 10.61
CA THR A 134 -10.12 21.67 11.52
C THR A 134 -8.76 21.21 12.06
N GLU A 135 -7.95 22.15 12.56
CA GLU A 135 -6.67 21.79 13.18
C GLU A 135 -6.84 20.93 14.45
N ALA A 136 -7.93 21.09 15.20
CA ALA A 136 -8.25 20.23 16.33
C ALA A 136 -8.50 18.78 15.89
N GLU A 137 -9.22 18.58 14.80
CA GLU A 137 -9.46 17.25 14.22
C GLU A 137 -8.16 16.62 13.68
N LYS A 138 -7.23 17.41 13.12
CA LYS A 138 -5.91 16.91 12.70
C LYS A 138 -5.06 16.45 13.89
N ARG A 139 -5.07 17.20 15.00
CA ARG A 139 -4.42 16.79 16.26
C ARG A 139 -5.06 15.52 16.82
N GLN A 140 -6.38 15.41 16.79
CA GLN A 140 -7.07 14.18 17.19
C GLN A 140 -6.66 13.00 16.30
N LEU A 141 -6.67 13.15 14.97
CA LEU A 141 -6.21 12.12 14.05
C LEU A 141 -4.75 11.75 14.30
N PHE A 142 -3.91 12.71 14.69
CA PHE A 142 -2.55 12.43 15.15
C PHE A 142 -2.57 11.57 16.42
N ASP A 143 -3.31 11.91 17.48
CA ASP A 143 -3.33 11.06 18.67
C ASP A 143 -3.86 9.64 18.38
N GLU A 144 -4.86 9.54 17.49
CA GLU A 144 -5.42 8.28 17.02
C GLU A 144 -4.43 7.46 16.18
N HIS A 145 -3.65 8.07 15.29
CA HIS A 145 -2.66 7.33 14.49
C HIS A 145 -1.52 6.78 15.37
N VAL A 146 -1.16 7.48 16.46
CA VAL A 146 -0.18 6.98 17.43
C VAL A 146 -0.76 5.76 18.17
N ARG A 147 -2.04 5.84 18.59
CA ARG A 147 -2.75 4.71 19.21
C ARG A 147 -2.83 3.51 18.27
N TRP A 148 -3.20 3.74 17.01
CA TRP A 148 -3.19 2.72 15.97
C TRP A 148 -1.79 2.11 15.80
N TYR A 149 -0.73 2.93 15.71
CA TYR A 149 0.63 2.41 15.55
C TYR A 149 1.05 1.50 16.71
N ARG A 150 0.66 1.82 17.96
CA ARG A 150 0.92 0.98 19.13
C ARG A 150 0.32 -0.43 19.01
N MET A 151 -0.78 -0.60 18.26
CA MET A 151 -1.40 -1.92 18.05
C MET A 151 -0.51 -2.89 17.26
N TYR A 152 0.47 -2.39 16.49
CA TYR A 152 1.45 -3.26 15.84
C TYR A 152 2.48 -3.82 16.82
N GLY A 153 2.63 -3.26 18.03
CA GLY A 153 3.69 -3.65 18.96
C GLY A 153 5.09 -3.41 18.40
N MET A 154 5.26 -2.38 17.56
CA MET A 154 6.55 -1.93 17.04
C MET A 154 7.18 -0.91 18.01
N SER A 155 8.47 -0.63 17.84
CA SER A 155 9.13 0.42 18.62
C SER A 155 8.49 1.78 18.35
N MET A 156 8.24 2.55 19.41
CA MET A 156 7.72 3.92 19.37
C MET A 156 8.81 4.98 19.16
N ARG A 157 10.09 4.59 19.14
CA ARG A 157 11.23 5.50 18.93
C ARG A 157 11.09 6.44 17.71
N PRO A 158 10.64 5.98 16.53
CA PRO A 158 10.53 6.84 15.34
C PRO A 158 9.29 7.74 15.34
N VAL A 159 8.36 7.56 16.29
CA VAL A 159 7.06 8.25 16.28
C VAL A 159 7.23 9.65 16.88
N PRO A 160 6.90 10.73 16.12
CA PRO A 160 6.84 12.09 16.64
C PRO A 160 5.91 12.19 17.86
N LYS A 161 6.15 13.17 18.73
CA LYS A 161 5.41 13.31 20.00
C LYS A 161 4.21 14.25 19.89
N SER A 162 4.13 15.02 18.82
CA SER A 162 3.03 15.95 18.53
C SER A 162 2.75 16.06 17.04
N TRP A 163 1.60 16.63 16.71
CA TRP A 163 1.23 16.95 15.33
C TRP A 163 2.26 17.87 14.66
N GLU A 164 2.79 18.86 15.37
CA GLU A 164 3.82 19.77 14.86
C GLU A 164 5.11 19.02 14.52
N GLU A 165 5.62 18.20 15.45
CA GLU A 165 6.81 17.39 15.22
C GLU A 165 6.59 16.42 14.05
N PHE A 166 5.36 15.95 13.85
CA PHE A 166 5.01 15.12 12.70
C PHE A 166 5.05 15.91 11.39
N GLN A 167 4.56 17.15 11.35
CA GLN A 167 4.64 17.98 10.15
C GLN A 167 6.09 18.22 9.75
N GLU A 168 6.97 18.48 10.72
CA GLU A 168 8.41 18.60 10.50
C GLU A 168 9.04 17.29 10.01
N TYR A 169 8.71 16.17 10.67
CA TYR A 169 9.13 14.83 10.26
C TYR A 169 8.73 14.53 8.81
N TRP A 170 7.45 14.75 8.47
CA TRP A 170 6.90 14.48 7.15
C TRP A 170 7.58 15.34 6.07
N ALA A 171 7.69 16.65 6.31
CA ALA A 171 8.33 17.57 5.38
C ALA A 171 9.81 17.22 5.16
N ARG A 172 10.53 16.82 6.22
CA ARG A 172 11.93 16.37 6.14
C ARG A 172 12.07 15.08 5.34
N VAL A 173 11.29 14.04 5.63
CA VAL A 173 11.35 12.77 4.88
C VAL A 173 11.03 13.02 3.40
N CYS A 174 9.95 13.75 3.11
CA CYS A 174 9.55 14.11 1.74
C CYS A 174 10.64 14.83 0.94
N ARG A 175 11.41 15.70 1.59
CA ARG A 175 12.47 16.48 0.94
C ARG A 175 13.79 15.71 0.84
N ASP A 176 14.19 15.05 1.91
CA ASP A 176 15.57 14.58 2.09
C ASP A 176 15.74 13.07 1.86
N GLU A 177 14.72 12.25 2.12
CA GLU A 177 14.84 10.78 2.11
C GLU A 177 14.11 10.11 0.94
N LEU A 178 13.06 10.73 0.40
CA LEU A 178 12.30 10.14 -0.71
C LEU A 178 13.06 10.22 -2.04
N GLU A 179 13.03 9.10 -2.77
CA GLU A 179 13.72 8.87 -4.04
C GLU A 179 12.74 8.36 -5.12
N ILE A 180 12.96 8.77 -6.37
CA ILE A 180 12.28 8.13 -7.51
C ILE A 180 13.04 6.86 -7.89
N ASN A 181 12.50 5.73 -7.45
CA ASN A 181 13.04 4.40 -7.73
C ASN A 181 12.14 3.60 -8.69
N GLN A 182 12.57 2.39 -9.05
CA GLN A 182 11.86 1.52 -9.99
C GLN A 182 10.42 1.22 -9.53
N ALA A 183 10.22 0.91 -8.24
CA ALA A 183 8.89 0.64 -7.70
C ALA A 183 7.94 1.84 -7.89
N THR A 184 8.43 3.06 -7.66
CA THR A 184 7.68 4.30 -7.87
C THR A 184 7.30 4.49 -9.34
N LEU A 185 8.27 4.30 -10.26
CA LEU A 185 8.04 4.40 -11.70
C LEU A 185 7.01 3.38 -12.18
N ASP A 186 7.06 2.17 -11.65
CA ASP A 186 6.11 1.12 -12.01
C ASP A 186 4.69 1.44 -11.52
N ILE A 187 4.55 2.06 -10.35
CA ILE A 187 3.25 2.55 -9.85
C ILE A 187 2.72 3.67 -10.74
N PHE A 188 3.56 4.63 -11.13
CA PHE A 188 3.19 5.68 -12.07
C PHE A 188 2.89 5.15 -13.48
N ARG A 189 3.36 3.97 -13.86
CA ARG A 189 3.09 3.36 -15.17
C ARG A 189 2.04 2.25 -15.10
N MET A 190 1.54 1.95 -13.90
CA MET A 190 0.60 0.87 -13.67
C MET A 190 -0.64 1.02 -14.56
N ARG A 191 -1.06 -0.12 -15.12
CA ARG A 191 -2.28 -0.28 -15.91
C ARG A 191 -3.21 -1.23 -15.17
N ILE A 192 -4.51 -1.10 -15.43
CA ILE A 192 -5.49 -2.04 -14.90
C ILE A 192 -5.40 -3.32 -15.74
N PRO A 193 -4.88 -4.45 -15.21
CA PRO A 193 -4.73 -5.68 -15.97
C PRO A 193 -6.10 -6.19 -16.43
N LYS A 194 -6.20 -6.55 -17.71
CA LYS A 194 -7.40 -7.14 -18.27
C LYS A 194 -7.60 -8.57 -17.74
N PRO A 195 -8.75 -8.89 -17.10
CA PRO A 195 -9.03 -10.26 -16.71
C PRO A 195 -9.13 -11.19 -17.92
N LYS A 196 -8.57 -12.41 -17.83
CA LYS A 196 -8.49 -13.35 -18.96
C LYS A 196 -9.84 -13.76 -19.56
N PHE A 197 -10.92 -13.67 -18.77
CA PHE A 197 -12.28 -14.00 -19.22
C PHE A 197 -12.96 -12.85 -19.99
N VAL A 198 -12.37 -11.65 -19.99
CA VAL A 198 -12.88 -10.52 -20.77
C VAL A 198 -12.39 -10.66 -22.21
N LEU A 199 -13.32 -10.97 -23.11
CA LEU A 199 -13.08 -11.21 -24.55
C LEU A 199 -12.68 -9.94 -25.33
N MET A 200 -12.75 -8.76 -24.71
CA MET A 200 -12.35 -7.49 -25.31
C MET A 200 -10.85 -7.47 -25.65
N PRO A 201 -10.43 -6.95 -26.82
CA PRO A 201 -9.02 -6.70 -27.11
C PRO A 201 -8.35 -5.81 -26.06
N THR A 202 -7.11 -6.14 -25.66
CA THR A 202 -6.35 -5.38 -24.65
C THR A 202 -6.23 -3.89 -24.96
N PRO A 203 -6.00 -3.44 -26.21
CA PRO A 203 -5.93 -2.01 -26.52
C PRO A 203 -7.23 -1.25 -26.21
N ILE A 204 -8.40 -1.89 -26.42
CA ILE A 204 -9.70 -1.29 -26.13
C ILE A 204 -9.91 -1.20 -24.61
N TRP A 205 -9.57 -2.27 -23.89
CA TRP A 205 -9.60 -2.28 -22.42
C TRP A 205 -8.71 -1.18 -21.82
N ASP A 206 -7.46 -1.10 -22.28
CA ASP A 206 -6.52 -0.08 -21.83
C ASP A 206 -7.06 1.32 -22.10
N GLN A 207 -7.65 1.56 -23.27
CA GLN A 207 -8.23 2.85 -23.65
C GLN A 207 -9.45 3.22 -22.79
N MET A 208 -10.28 2.25 -22.39
CA MET A 208 -11.42 2.48 -21.50
C MET A 208 -10.99 2.93 -20.10
N PHE A 209 -9.92 2.36 -19.56
CA PHE A 209 -9.45 2.66 -18.20
C PHE A 209 -8.39 3.76 -18.15
N LYS A 210 -7.87 4.20 -19.30
CA LYS A 210 -6.88 5.28 -19.39
C LYS A 210 -7.33 6.58 -18.69
N PRO A 211 -8.60 7.06 -18.82
CA PRO A 211 -9.05 8.26 -18.11
C PRO A 211 -9.06 8.07 -16.60
N LEU A 212 -9.46 6.90 -16.11
CA LEU A 212 -9.48 6.59 -14.67
C LEU A 212 -8.05 6.63 -14.08
N VAL A 213 -7.11 5.96 -14.75
CA VAL A 213 -5.70 5.92 -14.31
C VAL A 213 -5.06 7.31 -14.42
N ALA A 214 -5.38 8.08 -15.47
CA ALA A 214 -4.94 9.46 -15.60
C ALA A 214 -5.50 10.34 -14.46
N GLY A 215 -6.78 10.17 -14.11
CA GLY A 215 -7.42 10.85 -12.99
C GLY A 215 -6.75 10.52 -11.65
N GLN A 216 -6.45 9.25 -11.37
CA GLN A 216 -5.73 8.88 -10.15
C GLN A 216 -4.30 9.46 -10.10
N ARG A 217 -3.60 9.53 -11.24
CA ARG A 217 -2.28 10.19 -11.32
C ARG A 217 -2.37 11.69 -11.11
N TRP A 218 -3.40 12.34 -11.66
CA TRP A 218 -3.67 13.77 -11.44
C TRP A 218 -4.01 14.07 -9.97
N ILE A 219 -4.85 13.25 -9.34
CA ILE A 219 -5.12 13.31 -7.90
C ILE A 219 -3.80 13.13 -7.12
N ALA A 220 -2.99 12.13 -7.46
CA ALA A 220 -1.72 11.91 -6.79
C ALA A 220 -0.78 13.11 -6.91
N ALA A 221 -0.64 13.68 -8.11
CA ALA A 221 0.12 14.91 -8.34
C ALA A 221 -0.37 16.03 -7.42
N GLY A 222 -1.68 16.24 -7.33
CA GLY A 222 -2.26 17.27 -6.47
C GLY A 222 -2.16 17.03 -4.97
N LEU A 223 -1.95 15.80 -4.53
CA LEU A 223 -1.85 15.48 -3.10
C LEU A 223 -0.42 15.28 -2.61
N PHE A 224 0.56 15.16 -3.50
CA PHE A 224 1.98 15.18 -3.13
C PHE A 224 2.41 16.55 -2.59
N ASP A 225 3.33 16.54 -1.63
CA ASP A 225 4.01 17.76 -1.20
C ASP A 225 4.88 18.33 -2.34
N PRO A 226 5.13 19.66 -2.37
CA PRO A 226 5.91 20.30 -3.43
C PRO A 226 7.25 19.62 -3.72
N ALA A 227 8.01 19.23 -2.68
CA ALA A 227 9.29 18.53 -2.83
C ALA A 227 9.15 17.17 -3.51
N VAL A 228 8.05 16.45 -3.27
CA VAL A 228 7.78 15.15 -3.89
C VAL A 228 7.36 15.33 -5.35
N ARG A 229 6.57 16.37 -5.65
CA ARG A 229 6.21 16.72 -7.04
C ARG A 229 7.44 17.06 -7.86
N GLU A 230 8.34 17.87 -7.32
CA GLU A 230 9.60 18.25 -7.96
C GLU A 230 10.44 17.01 -8.30
N LYS A 231 10.68 16.13 -7.32
CA LYS A 231 11.38 14.86 -7.53
C LYS A 231 10.72 14.00 -8.60
N ALA A 232 9.38 13.93 -8.61
CA ALA A 232 8.60 13.16 -9.57
C ALA A 232 8.46 13.83 -10.95
N GLY A 233 8.98 15.04 -11.14
CA GLY A 233 8.84 15.82 -12.38
C GLY A 233 7.38 16.19 -12.68
N MET A 234 6.55 16.34 -11.65
CA MET A 234 5.12 16.66 -11.77
C MET A 234 4.90 18.16 -11.69
N HIS A 235 4.27 18.73 -12.71
CA HIS A 235 3.83 20.11 -12.71
C HIS A 235 2.48 20.25 -12.00
N TRP A 236 2.34 21.25 -11.13
CA TRP A 236 1.09 21.55 -10.43
C TRP A 236 0.92 23.06 -10.33
N THR A 237 -0.16 23.60 -10.89
CA THR A 237 -0.47 25.03 -10.89
C THR A 237 -1.48 25.39 -9.80
N PRO A 238 -1.60 26.68 -9.42
CA PRO A 238 -2.69 27.13 -8.56
C PRO A 238 -4.09 26.83 -9.16
N GLY A 239 -4.21 26.83 -10.49
CA GLY A 239 -5.45 26.45 -11.18
C GLY A 239 -5.80 24.98 -10.98
N ASP A 240 -4.82 24.08 -11.05
CA ASP A 240 -5.00 22.65 -10.77
C ASP A 240 -5.47 22.42 -9.33
N GLU A 241 -4.92 23.17 -8.37
CA GLU A 241 -5.36 23.12 -6.97
C GLU A 241 -6.83 23.49 -6.82
N VAL A 242 -7.28 24.58 -7.45
CA VAL A 242 -8.70 24.98 -7.44
C VAL A 242 -9.57 23.90 -8.07
N LEU A 243 -9.18 23.34 -9.22
CA LEU A 243 -9.91 22.27 -9.88
C LEU A 243 -10.00 21.01 -9.00
N LEU A 244 -8.93 20.64 -8.32
CA LEU A 244 -8.92 19.51 -7.40
C LEU A 244 -9.84 19.74 -6.20
N ARG A 245 -9.88 20.96 -5.65
CA ARG A 245 -10.79 21.33 -4.55
C ARG A 245 -12.26 21.29 -5.00
N LEU A 246 -12.56 21.79 -6.20
CA LEU A 246 -13.92 21.73 -6.77
C LEU A 246 -14.34 20.29 -7.04
N PHE A 247 -13.46 19.48 -7.63
CA PHE A 247 -13.69 18.05 -7.80
C PHE A 247 -13.93 17.37 -6.45
N GLY A 248 -13.14 17.71 -5.43
CA GLY A 248 -13.30 17.26 -4.07
C GLY A 248 -14.68 17.55 -3.48
N LYS A 249 -15.17 18.78 -3.67
CA LYS A 249 -16.53 19.19 -3.25
C LYS A 249 -17.63 18.46 -4.00
N LEU A 250 -17.43 18.19 -5.30
CA LEU A 250 -18.36 17.35 -6.07
C LEU A 250 -18.41 15.93 -5.53
N VAL A 251 -17.25 15.33 -5.23
CA VAL A 251 -17.15 14.00 -4.62
C VAL A 251 -17.84 13.97 -3.26
N GLU A 252 -17.60 14.95 -2.41
CA GLU A 252 -18.27 15.10 -1.11
C GLU A 252 -19.80 15.07 -1.27
N LEU A 253 -20.34 15.88 -2.18
CA LEU A 253 -21.78 15.95 -2.45
C LEU A 253 -22.36 14.63 -2.97
N VAL A 254 -21.69 13.99 -3.92
CA VAL A 254 -22.12 12.69 -4.47
C VAL A 254 -22.13 11.62 -3.39
N PHE A 255 -21.14 11.63 -2.50
CA PHE A 255 -21.01 10.64 -1.43
C PHE A 255 -22.01 10.78 -0.30
N LEU A 256 -22.74 11.91 -0.20
CA LEU A 256 -23.88 12.02 0.72
C LEU A 256 -25.01 11.02 0.39
N ALA A 257 -25.12 10.60 -0.88
CA ALA A 257 -26.13 9.67 -1.35
C ALA A 257 -25.66 8.22 -1.42
N VAL A 258 -24.38 7.94 -1.12
CA VAL A 258 -23.82 6.59 -1.22
C VAL A 258 -24.08 5.83 0.09
N PRO A 259 -24.85 4.73 0.08
CA PRO A 259 -25.11 3.95 1.29
C PRO A 259 -23.83 3.39 1.91
N ASP A 260 -23.83 3.22 3.23
CA ASP A 260 -22.69 2.70 3.99
C ASP A 260 -22.25 1.31 3.53
N GLU A 261 -23.17 0.48 3.03
CA GLU A 261 -22.86 -0.83 2.45
C GLU A 261 -21.94 -0.75 1.23
N ILE A 262 -21.94 0.37 0.52
CA ILE A 262 -21.09 0.65 -0.65
C ILE A 262 -19.92 1.55 -0.27
N ARG A 263 -20.17 2.54 0.58
CA ARG A 263 -19.20 3.55 0.99
C ARG A 263 -18.12 2.99 1.91
N LEU A 264 -18.45 2.01 2.76
CA LEU A 264 -17.52 1.48 3.75
C LEU A 264 -16.93 0.13 3.32
N HIS A 265 -15.63 -0.02 3.56
CA HIS A 265 -14.93 -1.26 3.32
C HIS A 265 -15.59 -2.39 4.12
N PRO A 266 -15.75 -3.62 3.58
CA PRO A 266 -16.48 -4.70 4.25
C PRO A 266 -16.04 -4.98 5.69
N ARG A 267 -14.72 -4.87 5.96
CA ARG A 267 -14.18 -5.03 7.32
C ARG A 267 -14.56 -3.90 8.27
N ALA A 268 -14.64 -2.65 7.78
CA ALA A 268 -15.08 -1.49 8.54
C ALA A 268 -16.59 -1.53 8.80
N LEU A 269 -17.40 -1.81 7.76
CA LEU A 269 -18.84 -1.99 7.89
C LEU A 269 -19.20 -3.08 8.91
N ALA A 270 -18.48 -4.21 8.89
CA ALA A 270 -18.66 -5.28 9.86
C ALA A 270 -18.28 -4.86 11.29
N ALA A 271 -17.36 -3.90 11.45
CA ALA A 271 -17.00 -3.37 12.75
C ALA A 271 -18.08 -2.44 13.31
N TYR A 272 -18.60 -1.51 12.50
CA TYR A 272 -19.77 -0.70 12.88
C TYR A 272 -20.96 -1.56 13.32
N ARG A 273 -21.25 -2.64 12.58
CA ARG A 273 -22.33 -3.57 12.95
C ARG A 273 -22.11 -4.29 14.28
N ARG A 274 -20.85 -4.53 14.68
CA ARG A 274 -20.54 -5.12 16.00
C ARG A 274 -20.78 -4.12 17.11
N GLU A 275 -20.32 -2.88 16.93
CA GLU A 275 -20.50 -1.80 17.92
C GLU A 275 -21.97 -1.40 18.10
N GLU A 276 -22.75 -1.41 17.01
CA GLU A 276 -24.20 -1.17 17.04
C GLU A 276 -25.01 -2.34 17.62
N GLY A 277 -24.36 -3.45 18.00
CA GLY A 277 -25.03 -4.67 18.49
C GLY A 277 -25.82 -5.45 17.43
N ARG A 278 -25.72 -5.07 16.15
CA ARG A 278 -26.35 -5.78 15.02
C ARG A 278 -25.68 -7.12 14.70
N THR A 279 -24.44 -7.31 15.16
CA THR A 279 -23.68 -8.56 15.04
C THR A 279 -22.96 -8.81 16.37
N ARG A 280 -22.78 -10.07 16.75
CA ARG A 280 -22.06 -10.43 17.98
C ARG A 280 -20.63 -9.87 17.96
N SER A 281 -20.14 -9.41 19.11
CA SER A 281 -18.76 -8.91 19.27
C SER A 281 -17.70 -9.96 18.92
N ASP A 282 -17.99 -11.23 19.19
CA ASP A 282 -17.13 -12.38 18.89
C ASP A 282 -17.31 -12.97 17.49
N ALA A 283 -18.15 -12.38 16.65
CA ALA A 283 -18.36 -12.87 15.28
C ALA A 283 -17.03 -12.94 14.51
N PRO A 284 -16.87 -13.93 13.61
CA PRO A 284 -15.67 -14.05 12.77
C PRO A 284 -15.36 -12.74 12.04
N LEU A 285 -14.07 -12.40 11.94
CA LEU A 285 -13.63 -11.23 11.19
C LEU A 285 -13.95 -11.40 9.72
N VAL A 286 -14.29 -10.29 9.06
CA VAL A 286 -14.48 -10.28 7.61
C VAL A 286 -13.12 -10.30 6.94
N GLU A 287 -12.88 -11.35 6.17
CA GLU A 287 -11.61 -11.66 5.49
C GLU A 287 -11.73 -11.45 3.98
N ALA A 288 -10.59 -11.33 3.30
CA ALA A 288 -10.61 -11.09 1.87
C ALA A 288 -11.27 -12.26 1.12
N PRO A 289 -11.96 -12.01 -0.01
CA PRO A 289 -12.50 -13.08 -0.82
C PRO A 289 -11.42 -14.05 -1.30
N ALA A 290 -11.74 -15.35 -1.35
CA ALA A 290 -10.77 -16.41 -1.69
C ALA A 290 -10.10 -16.24 -3.08
N PHE A 291 -10.74 -15.55 -4.02
CA PHE A 291 -10.15 -15.28 -5.34
C PHE A 291 -8.99 -14.28 -5.29
N MET A 292 -8.81 -13.56 -4.18
CA MET A 292 -7.66 -12.69 -3.93
C MET A 292 -6.44 -13.46 -3.42
N ALA A 293 -6.56 -14.76 -3.14
CA ALA A 293 -5.44 -15.55 -2.61
C ALA A 293 -4.23 -15.51 -3.55
N PRO A 294 -2.99 -15.60 -3.00
CA PRO A 294 -1.78 -15.57 -3.82
C PRO A 294 -1.77 -16.61 -4.96
N PRO A 295 -0.98 -16.35 -6.02
CA PRO A 295 -0.71 -17.31 -7.08
C PRO A 295 -0.29 -18.65 -6.50
N ARG A 296 -0.60 -19.75 -7.20
CA ARG A 296 -0.30 -21.10 -6.71
C ARG A 296 1.18 -21.28 -6.36
N ASP A 297 2.09 -20.69 -7.13
CA ASP A 297 3.55 -20.71 -6.91
C ASP A 297 4.02 -19.93 -5.67
N ARG A 298 3.14 -19.12 -5.07
CA ARG A 298 3.42 -18.31 -3.87
C ARG A 298 2.59 -18.72 -2.66
N ARG A 299 1.75 -19.77 -2.77
CA ARG A 299 0.93 -20.23 -1.64
C ARG A 299 1.80 -20.90 -0.57
N GLY A 300 1.55 -20.58 0.70
CA GLY A 300 2.30 -21.11 1.83
C GLY A 300 3.54 -20.29 2.23
N LEU A 301 3.92 -19.27 1.46
CA LEU A 301 5.00 -18.37 1.86
C LEU A 301 4.56 -17.50 3.05
N PRO A 302 5.40 -17.32 4.09
CA PRO A 302 5.02 -16.60 5.31
C PRO A 302 4.72 -15.11 5.07
N MET A 303 5.25 -14.53 3.99
CA MET A 303 5.11 -13.12 3.64
C MET A 303 3.75 -12.74 3.00
N HIS A 304 2.80 -13.66 2.96
CA HIS A 304 1.52 -13.44 2.32
C HIS A 304 0.37 -13.69 3.27
N TYR A 305 -0.54 -12.71 3.34
CA TYR A 305 -1.87 -12.92 3.86
C TYR A 305 -2.62 -13.95 3.01
N PHE A 306 -3.15 -14.97 3.69
CA PHE A 306 -4.04 -15.98 3.09
C PHE A 306 -5.41 -15.82 3.71
N PRO A 307 -6.44 -15.50 2.91
CA PRO A 307 -7.80 -15.52 3.42
C PRO A 307 -8.12 -16.94 3.91
N PRO A 308 -8.61 -17.12 5.15
CA PRO A 308 -9.03 -18.42 5.64
C PRO A 308 -10.01 -19.06 4.66
N ARG A 309 -9.88 -20.38 4.40
CA ARG A 309 -10.93 -21.10 3.67
C ARG A 309 -12.22 -20.96 4.48
N ALA A 310 -13.23 -20.31 3.91
CA ALA A 310 -14.54 -20.21 4.53
C ALA A 310 -15.04 -21.62 4.87
N ARG A 311 -14.98 -22.01 6.14
CA ARG A 311 -15.73 -23.16 6.65
C ARG A 311 -17.18 -22.69 6.68
N GLY A 312 -18.00 -23.22 5.77
CA GLY A 312 -19.47 -23.13 5.78
C GLY A 312 -20.02 -21.77 6.22
N PHE A 313 -20.22 -20.86 5.27
CA PHE A 313 -21.08 -19.71 5.50
C PHE A 313 -22.50 -20.24 5.77
N ALA A 314 -22.95 -20.20 7.03
CA ALA A 314 -24.37 -20.34 7.33
C ALA A 314 -25.05 -19.05 6.86
N PRO A 315 -26.07 -19.11 5.98
CA PRO A 315 -26.78 -17.90 5.58
C PRO A 315 -27.55 -17.38 6.79
N PHE A 316 -27.07 -16.28 7.40
CA PHE A 316 -27.95 -15.43 8.20
C PHE A 316 -29.01 -14.83 7.28
N PRO A 317 -30.27 -14.69 7.71
CA PRO A 317 -31.35 -14.16 6.88
C PRO A 317 -31.18 -12.64 6.79
N LEU A 318 -30.31 -12.18 5.90
CA LEU A 318 -30.32 -10.79 5.44
C LEU A 318 -31.26 -10.69 4.24
N GLU A 319 -32.09 -9.63 4.19
CA GLU A 319 -32.96 -9.37 3.06
C GLU A 319 -32.19 -9.36 1.72
N PRO A 320 -32.77 -9.89 0.63
CA PRO A 320 -32.08 -10.04 -0.65
C PRO A 320 -31.45 -8.75 -1.19
N ALA A 321 -32.10 -7.60 -0.97
CA ALA A 321 -31.62 -6.29 -1.40
C ALA A 321 -30.33 -5.86 -0.68
N ARG A 322 -30.23 -6.09 0.64
CA ARG A 322 -29.01 -5.79 1.42
C ARG A 322 -27.86 -6.69 1.01
N LEU A 323 -28.11 -7.97 0.76
CA LEU A 323 -27.09 -8.89 0.26
C LEU A 323 -26.55 -8.46 -1.11
N ILE A 324 -27.40 -7.92 -1.99
CA ILE A 324 -26.98 -7.36 -3.29
C ILE A 324 -26.14 -6.10 -3.09
N MET A 325 -26.53 -5.19 -2.20
CA MET A 325 -25.77 -3.97 -1.91
C MET A 325 -24.41 -4.26 -1.25
N GLU A 326 -24.34 -5.18 -0.31
CA GLU A 326 -23.06 -5.59 0.32
C GLU A 326 -22.13 -6.28 -0.67
N ARG A 327 -22.70 -7.11 -1.56
CA ARG A 327 -21.93 -7.63 -2.68
C ARG A 327 -21.46 -6.47 -3.55
N ALA A 328 -22.32 -5.53 -3.92
CA ALA A 328 -21.92 -4.37 -4.71
C ALA A 328 -20.81 -3.56 -4.02
N GLY A 329 -20.89 -3.29 -2.70
CA GLY A 329 -19.86 -2.57 -1.95
C GLY A 329 -18.54 -3.32 -1.83
N SER A 330 -18.59 -4.61 -1.50
CA SER A 330 -17.39 -5.47 -1.56
C SER A 330 -16.77 -5.45 -2.94
N LEU A 331 -17.61 -5.44 -3.98
CA LEU A 331 -17.20 -5.38 -5.38
C LEU A 331 -16.72 -4.01 -5.82
N VAL A 332 -17.13 -2.92 -5.17
CA VAL A 332 -16.72 -1.54 -5.47
C VAL A 332 -15.47 -1.17 -4.68
N HIS A 333 -15.29 -1.64 -3.45
CA HIS A 333 -13.99 -1.58 -2.76
C HIS A 333 -12.94 -2.49 -3.41
N THR A 334 -13.41 -3.60 -4.00
CA THR A 334 -12.65 -4.40 -4.97
C THR A 334 -12.41 -3.53 -6.21
N THR A 335 -13.37 -3.32 -7.10
CA THR A 335 -13.69 -2.12 -7.92
C THR A 335 -12.67 -0.99 -8.12
N LEU A 336 -12.78 0.00 -7.25
CA LEU A 336 -11.94 1.19 -7.14
C LEU A 336 -10.53 0.87 -6.63
N SER A 337 -10.32 -0.37 -6.16
CA SER A 337 -9.00 -1.00 -6.04
C SER A 337 -8.68 -1.97 -7.21
N LEU A 338 -9.62 -2.38 -8.09
CA LEU A 338 -9.62 -3.55 -9.00
C LEU A 338 -10.83 -3.59 -9.97
N ALA A 339 -10.61 -3.70 -11.29
CA ALA A 339 -11.61 -4.28 -12.19
C ALA A 339 -11.48 -5.81 -12.25
N GLY A 340 -12.57 -6.54 -11.95
CA GLY A 340 -12.68 -7.96 -12.32
C GLY A 340 -13.67 -8.76 -11.48
N LEU A 341 -14.83 -9.08 -12.06
CA LEU A 341 -15.78 -10.07 -11.53
C LEU A 341 -16.07 -11.18 -12.51
N ARG A 342 -16.19 -12.38 -11.95
CA ARG A 342 -16.81 -13.56 -12.56
C ARG A 342 -18.25 -13.65 -12.01
N PRO A 343 -19.30 -13.75 -12.85
CA PRO A 343 -20.61 -14.14 -12.35
C PRO A 343 -20.62 -15.64 -11.98
N PRO A 344 -21.45 -16.06 -11.00
CA PRO A 344 -21.59 -17.47 -10.65
C PRO A 344 -22.23 -18.22 -11.83
N ALA A 345 -21.51 -19.18 -12.39
CA ALA A 345 -22.09 -20.16 -13.30
C ALA A 345 -22.96 -21.12 -12.47
N ALA A 346 -24.26 -21.14 -12.74
CA ALA A 346 -25.15 -22.19 -12.29
C ALA A 346 -24.69 -23.51 -12.93
N ALA A 347 -24.13 -24.41 -12.13
CA ALA A 347 -23.83 -25.78 -12.55
C ALA A 347 -24.98 -26.69 -12.11
N ALA A 348 -25.89 -26.97 -13.05
CA ALA A 348 -26.73 -28.16 -13.00
C ALA A 348 -25.96 -29.29 -13.69
N GLY A 349 -25.66 -30.36 -12.96
CA GLY A 349 -25.02 -31.56 -13.52
C GLY A 349 -24.61 -32.54 -12.43
N ARG A 350 -25.38 -33.62 -12.29
CA ARG A 350 -25.22 -34.72 -11.31
C ARG A 350 -23.90 -35.49 -11.49
N PRO A 351 -23.38 -36.16 -10.44
CA PRO A 351 -22.14 -36.94 -10.53
C PRO A 351 -22.39 -38.37 -11.03
N GLY A 352 -21.45 -38.89 -11.83
CA GLY A 352 -21.28 -40.32 -12.12
C GLY A 352 -19.87 -40.77 -11.75
N PRO A 353 -19.64 -42.04 -11.38
CA PRO A 353 -18.49 -42.41 -10.56
C PRO A 353 -17.32 -43.05 -11.33
N HIS A 354 -16.14 -42.94 -10.70
CA HIS A 354 -14.91 -43.72 -10.88
C HIS A 354 -14.21 -43.77 -12.24
N LYS A 355 -12.93 -43.35 -12.24
CA LYS A 355 -11.81 -44.27 -12.48
C LYS A 355 -10.50 -43.72 -11.94
N THR A 356 -9.86 -44.59 -11.15
CA THR A 356 -8.49 -44.58 -10.68
C THR A 356 -7.52 -44.52 -11.85
N GLN A 357 -6.47 -43.70 -11.76
CA GLN A 357 -5.17 -44.04 -12.35
C GLN A 357 -4.03 -43.31 -11.64
N THR A 358 -3.25 -44.13 -10.96
CA THR A 358 -1.87 -43.98 -10.53
C THR A 358 -0.98 -43.55 -11.70
N ILE A 359 0.06 -42.75 -11.46
CA ILE A 359 1.49 -43.08 -11.74
C ILE A 359 2.40 -41.84 -11.72
N SER A 360 3.50 -42.06 -10.99
CA SER A 360 4.88 -41.55 -11.04
C SER A 360 5.22 -40.08 -10.79
N ALA A 361 5.99 -39.93 -9.71
CA ALA A 361 7.10 -39.01 -9.59
C ALA A 361 8.16 -39.23 -10.68
N SER A 362 8.87 -38.15 -11.04
CA SER A 362 10.26 -38.22 -11.46
C SER A 362 10.97 -36.93 -11.03
N ALA A 363 12.07 -37.14 -10.31
CA ALA A 363 13.08 -36.15 -9.98
C ALA A 363 13.99 -35.86 -11.19
N ALA A 364 14.68 -34.71 -11.16
CA ALA A 364 16.03 -34.43 -11.71
C ALA A 364 16.20 -32.89 -11.73
N GLN A 365 17.00 -32.31 -10.83
CA GLN A 365 18.46 -32.10 -10.93
C GLN A 365 18.87 -30.82 -11.65
N CYS A 366 19.43 -29.88 -10.88
CA CYS A 366 20.39 -28.88 -11.32
C CYS A 366 21.75 -29.56 -11.63
N PRO A 367 22.55 -28.98 -12.53
CA PRO A 367 23.78 -28.25 -12.16
C PRO A 367 23.85 -26.91 -12.94
N GLY A 368 24.66 -25.87 -12.67
CA GLY A 368 25.95 -25.74 -12.00
C GLY A 368 26.88 -24.94 -12.95
N ALA A 369 27.17 -23.68 -12.59
CA ALA A 369 28.30 -22.78 -12.94
C ALA A 369 28.94 -22.75 -14.36
N LEU A 370 29.24 -21.54 -14.89
CA LEU A 370 30.61 -21.13 -15.28
C LEU A 370 30.72 -19.62 -15.62
N VAL A 371 31.95 -19.12 -15.44
CA VAL A 371 32.48 -17.75 -15.53
C VAL A 371 33.18 -17.52 -16.89
N GLN A 372 33.57 -16.25 -17.18
CA GLN A 372 34.64 -15.73 -18.08
C GLN A 372 34.12 -15.20 -19.45
N ALA A 373 34.14 -13.90 -19.78
CA ALA A 373 35.17 -12.83 -19.90
C ALA A 373 35.69 -12.63 -21.35
N ASP A 374 35.39 -11.43 -21.86
CA ASP A 374 36.25 -10.45 -22.58
C ASP A 374 36.94 -10.77 -23.93
N SER A 375 36.74 -9.87 -24.91
CA SER A 375 37.70 -9.35 -25.91
C SER A 375 36.94 -8.50 -26.95
N ARG A 376 37.08 -7.16 -27.01
CA ARG A 376 38.14 -6.31 -27.63
C ARG A 376 38.13 -6.20 -29.17
N GLY A 377 38.27 -4.94 -29.61
CA GLY A 377 38.78 -4.50 -30.93
C GLY A 377 37.76 -3.63 -31.69
N GLY A 378 38.00 -2.37 -32.07
CA GLY A 378 39.21 -1.55 -32.15
C GLY A 378 39.27 -0.84 -33.51
N GLY A 379 39.66 0.45 -33.53
CA GLY A 379 40.06 1.24 -34.71
C GLY A 379 39.08 2.39 -35.06
N ASP A 380 39.26 3.62 -34.56
CA ASP A 380 40.20 4.70 -34.96
C ASP A 380 39.99 5.28 -36.37
N VAL A 381 39.81 6.61 -36.47
CA VAL A 381 40.77 7.59 -37.05
C VAL A 381 40.10 8.96 -37.31
N GLN A 382 40.55 9.98 -36.56
CA GLN A 382 40.93 11.39 -36.92
C GLN A 382 39.98 12.31 -37.72
N ALA A 383 40.06 13.65 -37.68
CA ALA A 383 40.65 14.70 -36.83
C ALA A 383 40.26 16.07 -37.47
N LEU A 384 40.59 17.18 -36.77
CA LEU A 384 40.55 18.64 -37.08
C LEU A 384 39.48 19.35 -36.23
N GLY A 385 39.81 20.09 -35.15
CA GLY A 385 40.68 21.28 -35.05
C GLY A 385 39.77 22.52 -35.14
N SER A 386 39.75 23.55 -34.28
CA SER A 386 40.71 24.21 -33.38
C SER A 386 39.93 25.23 -32.51
N ALA A 387 40.21 25.41 -31.20
CA ALA A 387 40.85 26.59 -30.55
C ALA A 387 39.94 27.07 -29.39
N GLY A 388 40.36 27.55 -28.20
CA GLY A 388 41.64 27.71 -27.52
C GLY A 388 41.51 28.73 -26.36
N HIS A 389 41.86 28.35 -25.12
CA HIS A 389 42.31 29.15 -23.94
C HIS A 389 42.18 28.26 -22.68
N ARG A 390 43.23 27.74 -22.01
CA ARG A 390 44.21 28.36 -21.07
C ARG A 390 43.51 29.27 -20.04
N ASP A 391 43.50 28.98 -18.74
CA ASP A 391 44.68 28.89 -17.85
C ASP A 391 44.56 27.86 -16.70
N ALA A 392 45.71 27.58 -16.10
CA ALA A 392 46.03 26.48 -15.19
C ALA A 392 46.41 26.95 -13.77
N HIS A 393 45.98 26.17 -12.76
CA HIS A 393 46.65 25.74 -11.51
C HIS A 393 47.24 26.77 -10.51
N PRO A 394 47.53 26.42 -9.22
CA PRO A 394 47.72 25.07 -8.68
C PRO A 394 47.08 24.72 -7.32
N VAL A 395 47.18 23.42 -7.05
CA VAL A 395 46.98 22.67 -5.82
C VAL A 395 47.94 23.13 -4.72
N VAL A 396 47.46 23.19 -3.47
CA VAL A 396 48.28 23.11 -2.26
C VAL A 396 47.67 22.07 -1.31
N CYS A 397 48.42 21.00 -1.06
CA CYS A 397 48.25 20.11 0.08
C CYS A 397 49.02 20.67 1.28
N ARG A 398 48.49 20.53 2.50
CA ARG A 398 49.29 20.61 3.73
C ARG A 398 48.81 19.56 4.74
N ALA A 399 49.78 18.87 5.32
CA ALA A 399 49.67 17.88 6.38
C ALA A 399 50.21 18.43 7.70
N GLY A 400 49.86 17.77 8.82
CA GLY A 400 50.35 17.99 10.20
C GLY A 400 49.37 18.77 11.07
N ASP A 401 49.02 18.39 12.31
CA ASP A 401 49.78 17.59 13.27
C ASP A 401 48.89 17.02 14.40
N LEU A 402 49.51 16.15 15.19
CA LEU A 402 49.08 15.24 16.26
C LEU A 402 48.45 15.89 17.53
N GLY A 403 47.64 15.11 18.28
CA GLY A 403 47.58 15.25 19.75
C GLY A 403 46.29 14.83 20.49
N GLY A 404 46.33 13.66 21.18
CA GLY A 404 45.80 13.50 22.54
C GLY A 404 44.35 12.99 22.77
N GLN A 405 44.22 11.73 23.26
CA GLN A 405 43.09 11.20 24.05
C GLN A 405 43.13 11.74 25.53
N PRO A 406 42.34 11.20 26.49
CA PRO A 406 40.86 11.20 26.66
C PRO A 406 40.43 11.73 28.05
N VAL A 407 39.12 11.94 28.27
CA VAL A 407 38.40 11.66 29.55
C VAL A 407 37.00 11.16 29.22
#